data_AF-A0A136NW08-F1
#
_entry.id   AF-A0A136NW08-F1
#
_cell.length_a   1.000
_cell.length_b   1.000
_cell.length_c   1.000
_cell.angle_alpha   90.00
_cell.angle_beta   90.00
_cell.angle_gamma   90.00
#
_symmetry.space_group_name_H-M   'P 1'
#
loop_
_entity.id
_entity.type
_entity.pdbx_description
1 polymer ?
#
loop_
_entity_poly.entity_id
_entity_poly.type
_entity_poly.pdbx_seq_one_letter_code
_entity_poly.pdbx_strand_id
1 'polypeptide(L)' 'MKSKFNVILSSNITFGNAIFNSDRYITEITGNDTSIVNVKNNKLPYAPDISFNSSVEIKSPFGAD' A
#
# COMPACT_ATOMS: atom_id res chain seq x y z
N MET A 1 -2.31 -37.97 26.05
CA MET A 1 -2.27 -38.00 24.58
C MET A 1 -1.92 -36.60 24.11
N LYS A 2 -0.78 -36.38 23.42
CA LYS A 2 -0.41 -35.03 22.94
C LYS A 2 -1.14 -34.74 21.61
N SER A 3 -1.61 -33.51 21.44
CA SER A 3 -2.19 -33.06 20.17
C SER A 3 -1.16 -33.22 19.05
N LYS A 4 -1.60 -33.74 17.91
CA LYS A 4 -0.79 -33.91 16.70
C LYS A 4 -1.09 -32.82 15.65
N PHE A 5 -1.93 -31.85 15.99
CA PHE A 5 -2.26 -30.70 15.14
C PHE A 5 -1.34 -29.53 15.47
N ASN A 6 -0.89 -28.82 14.44
CA ASN A 6 -0.19 -27.55 14.60
C ASN A 6 -1.05 -26.43 14.04
N VAL A 7 -1.17 -25.33 14.79
CA VAL A 7 -1.78 -24.10 14.31
C VAL A 7 -0.67 -23.08 14.13
N ILE A 8 -0.54 -22.54 12.93
CA ILE A 8 0.46 -21.54 12.58
C ILE A 8 -0.29 -20.24 12.26
N LEU A 9 0.05 -19.18 12.99
CA LEU A 9 -0.41 -17.83 12.69
C LEU A 9 0.75 -17.09 12.02
N SER A 10 0.53 -16.61 10.81
CA SER A 10 1.50 -15.77 10.09
C SER A 10 0.90 -14.40 9.89
N SER A 11 1.67 -13.36 10.19
CA SER A 11 1.27 -11.98 9.87
C SER A 11 2.43 -11.26 9.21
N ASN A 12 2.11 -10.50 8.17
CA ASN A 12 3.07 -9.73 7.41
C ASN A 12 2.57 -8.29 7.28
N ILE A 13 3.48 -7.34 7.49
CA ILE A 13 3.22 -5.91 7.34
C ILE A 13 4.17 -5.40 6.27
N THR A 14 3.63 -4.80 5.22
CA THR A 14 4.42 -4.16 4.17
C THR A 14 4.16 -2.66 4.18
N PHE A 15 5.24 -1.89 4.24
CA PHE A 15 5.22 -0.44 4.08
C PHE A 15 5.64 -0.09 2.65
N GLY A 16 4.70 0.46 1.88
CA GLY A 16 4.91 0.91 0.52
C GLY A 16 4.96 2.44 0.43
N ASN A 17 5.79 2.95 -0.48
CA ASN A 17 5.72 4.33 -0.93
C ASN A 17 5.35 4.33 -2.41
N ALA A 18 4.15 4.81 -2.73
CA ALA A 18 3.78 5.04 -4.13
C ALA A 18 4.27 6.43 -4.55
N ILE A 19 4.83 6.55 -5.75
CA ILE A 19 5.17 7.83 -6.35
C ILE A 19 4.29 8.01 -7.57
N PHE A 20 3.45 9.05 -7.57
CA PHE A 20 2.67 9.38 -8.76
C PHE A 20 3.57 10.15 -9.74
N ASN A 21 3.89 9.52 -10.86
CA ASN A 21 4.76 10.09 -11.90
C ASN A 21 3.92 10.78 -12.99
N SER A 22 3.05 11.71 -12.60
CA SER A 22 2.24 12.51 -13.54
C SER A 22 2.56 13.99 -13.41
N ASP A 23 2.54 14.69 -14.54
CA ASP A 23 2.56 16.16 -14.59
C ASP A 23 1.35 16.73 -13.84
N ARG A 24 1.54 17.86 -13.16
CA ARG A 24 0.48 18.59 -12.46
C ARG A 24 0.13 19.85 -13.21
N TYR A 25 -1.16 20.03 -13.45
CA TYR A 25 -1.71 21.31 -13.92
C TYR A 25 -2.22 22.06 -12.70
N ILE A 26 -1.68 23.25 -12.44
CA ILE A 26 -2.13 24.14 -11.38
C ILE A 26 -2.83 25.34 -12.00
N THR A 27 -3.86 25.81 -11.33
CA THR A 27 -4.49 27.08 -11.65
C THR A 27 -3.78 28.17 -10.86
N GLU A 28 -3.06 29.05 -11.54
CA GLU A 28 -2.49 30.26 -10.96
C GLU A 28 -3.51 31.40 -11.04
N ILE A 29 -3.82 31.99 -9.89
CA ILE A 29 -4.68 33.17 -9.80
C ILE A 29 -3.80 34.34 -9.37
N THR A 30 -3.61 35.31 -10.27
CA THR A 30 -2.86 36.54 -10.00
C THR A 30 -3.79 37.74 -10.19
N GLY A 31 -4.31 38.28 -9.09
CA GLY A 31 -5.34 39.32 -9.16
C GLY A 31 -6.64 38.79 -9.77
N ASN A 32 -7.07 39.36 -10.90
CA ASN A 32 -8.25 38.91 -11.66
C ASN A 32 -7.93 37.89 -12.78
N ASP A 33 -6.64 37.64 -13.06
CA ASP A 33 -6.24 36.73 -14.13
C ASP A 33 -6.09 35.30 -13.60
N THR A 34 -6.66 34.36 -14.35
CA THR A 34 -6.60 32.92 -14.09
C THR A 34 -5.87 32.25 -15.24
N SER A 35 -4.77 31.54 -14.95
CA SER A 35 -4.02 30.77 -15.95
C SER A 35 -3.79 29.34 -15.48
N ILE A 36 -3.63 28.41 -16.43
CA ILE A 36 -3.30 27.01 -16.14
C ILE A 36 -1.84 26.79 -16.52
N VAL A 37 -1.02 26.39 -15.55
CA VAL A 37 0.41 26.11 -15.75
C VAL A 37 0.68 24.63 -15.51
N ASN A 38 1.40 23.99 -16.45
CA ASN A 38 1.92 22.64 -16.24
C ASN A 38 3.24 22.71 -15.46
N VAL A 39 3.23 22.20 -14.23
CA VAL A 39 4.43 22.07 -13.41
C VAL A 39 5.03 20.69 -13.59
N LYS A 40 6.09 20.63 -14.42
CA LYS A 40 6.88 19.41 -14.62
C LYS A 40 7.62 19.03 -13.35
N ASN A 41 7.78 17.73 -13.12
CA ASN A 41 8.50 17.15 -11.96
C ASN A 41 7.91 17.50 -10.57
N ASN A 42 6.72 18.09 -10.49
CA ASN A 42 6.02 18.33 -9.23
C ASN A 42 5.26 17.07 -8.79
N LYS A 43 6.01 16.03 -8.43
CA LYS A 43 5.46 14.76 -7.94
C LYS A 43 5.01 14.96 -6.50
N LEU A 44 3.72 14.75 -6.24
CA LEU A 44 3.25 14.67 -4.85
C LEU A 44 3.79 13.38 -4.23
N PRO A 45 4.35 13.44 -3.01
CA PRO A 45 4.50 12.22 -2.23
C PRO A 45 3.09 11.64 -2.01
N TYR A 46 2.85 10.41 -2.44
CA TYR A 46 1.60 9.72 -2.11
C TYR A 46 1.58 9.42 -0.62
N ALA A 47 0.39 9.23 -0.07
CA ALA A 47 0.23 8.76 1.30
C ALA A 47 0.93 7.39 1.47
N PRO A 48 1.59 7.12 2.62
CA PRO A 48 2.19 5.81 2.86
C PRO A 48 1.13 4.72 2.70
N ASP A 49 1.46 3.67 1.93
CA ASP A 49 0.63 2.48 1.82
C ASP A 49 1.08 1.48 2.89
N ILE A 50 0.12 0.97 3.65
CA ILE A 50 0.36 -0.04 4.68
C ILE A 50 -0.55 -1.20 4.36
N SER A 51 0.04 -2.33 3.95
CA SER A 51 -0.70 -3.58 3.80
C SER A 51 -0.42 -4.51 4.97
N PHE A 52 -1.49 -5.02 5.56
CA PHE A 52 -1.44 -6.02 6.60
C PHE A 52 -2.06 -7.30 6.05
N ASN A 53 -1.28 -8.38 6.05
CA ASN A 53 -1.77 -9.71 5.71
C ASN A 53 -1.64 -10.61 6.94
N SER A 54 -2.68 -11.39 7.23
CA SER A 54 -2.64 -12.40 8.27
C SER A 54 -3.24 -13.70 7.74
N SER A 55 -2.59 -14.82 8.03
CA SER A 55 -3.06 -16.16 7.68
C SER A 55 -2.99 -17.10 8.88
N VAL A 56 -3.95 -18.01 8.93
CA VAL A 56 -4.01 -19.09 9.91
C VAL A 56 -3.95 -20.40 9.14
N GLU A 57 -2.98 -21.23 9.47
CA GLU A 57 -2.79 -22.55 8.87
C GLU A 57 -2.96 -23.62 9.95
N ILE A 58 -3.77 -24.63 9.67
CA ILE A 58 -3.96 -25.79 10.56
C ILE A 58 -3.34 -27.00 9.87
N LYS A 59 -2.20 -27.45 10.38
CA LYS A 59 -1.55 -28.67 9.88
C LYS A 59 -2.07 -29.88 10.65
N SER A 60 -2.73 -30.77 9.93
CA SER A 60 -3.11 -32.08 10.46
C SER A 60 -1.93 -33.06 10.35
N PRO A 61 -1.83 -34.05 11.24
CA PRO A 61 -0.78 -35.07 11.18
C PRO A 61 -1.01 -36.13 10.10
N PHE A 62 -2.11 -36.03 9.36
CA PHE A 62 -2.51 -37.02 8.36
C PHE A 62 -2.16 -36.59 6.93
N GLY A 63 -1.45 -35.47 6.75
CA GLY A 63 -0.85 -35.09 5.47
C GLY A 63 -1.86 -34.91 4.34
N ALA A 64 -2.94 -34.18 4.59
CA ALA A 64 -3.74 -33.62 3.51
C ALA A 64 -3.34 -32.15 3.37
N ASP A 65 -2.58 -31.86 2.32
CA ASP A 65 -2.52 -30.52 1.72
C ASP A 65 -3.88 -30.18 1.09
#